data_AF-A0A821BDG0-F1
#
_entry.id   AF-A0A821BDG0-F1
#
_cell.length_a   1.000
_cell.length_b   1.000
_cell.length_c   1.000
_cell.angle_alpha   90.00
_cell.angle_beta   90.00
_cell.angle_gamma   90.00
#
_symmetry.space_group_name_H-M   'P 1'
#
loop_
_entity.id
_entity.type
_entity.pdbx_description
1 polymer ?
#
loop_
_entity_poly.entity_id
_entity_poly.type
_entity_poly.pdbx_seq_one_letter_code
_entity_poly.pdbx_strand_id
1 'polypeptide(L)'
;PLHDFSLSRIRSEQAQDVIIQQIIQQIRNNRRYESFIIQHGILYKLVYRDDATIKLVYAPSKLIPEIMAAYHDHPLSGHFGT
;
A
#
# COMPACT_ATOMS: atom_id res chain seq x y z
N PRO A 1 -1.19 4.05 -20.62
CA PRO A 1 -0.96 2.67 -20.12
C PRO A 1 -2.04 2.29 -19.10
N LEU A 2 -2.65 1.11 -19.20
CA LEU A 2 -3.60 0.67 -18.18
C LEU A 2 -2.80 0.07 -17.01
N HIS A 3 -2.67 0.82 -15.91
CA HIS A 3 -2.00 0.33 -14.72
C HIS A 3 -2.87 -0.73 -14.03
N ASP A 4 -2.32 -1.93 -13.79
CA ASP A 4 -3.01 -2.98 -13.02
C ASP A 4 -2.69 -2.81 -11.53
N PHE A 5 -3.69 -2.38 -10.76
CA PHE A 5 -3.62 -2.31 -9.29
C PHE A 5 -4.58 -3.29 -8.62
N SER A 6 -4.85 -4.44 -9.27
CA SER A 6 -5.65 -5.51 -8.69
C SER A 6 -5.05 -6.03 -7.38
N LEU A 7 -5.92 -6.45 -6.45
CA LEU A 7 -5.48 -7.03 -5.18
C LEU A 7 -4.63 -8.29 -5.36
N SER A 8 -4.86 -9.07 -6.42
CA SER A 8 -4.03 -10.22 -6.79
C SER A 8 -2.58 -9.82 -7.08
N ARG A 9 -2.38 -8.76 -7.88
CA ARG A 9 -1.05 -8.26 -8.21
C ARG A 9 -0.39 -7.65 -6.99
N ILE A 10 -1.10 -6.81 -6.25
CA ILE A 10 -0.61 -6.22 -5.00
C ILE A 10 -0.13 -7.30 -4.03
N ARG A 11 -0.93 -8.34 -3.80
CA ARG A 11 -0.55 -9.47 -2.93
C ARG A 11 0.73 -10.15 -3.41
N SER A 12 0.83 -10.42 -4.72
CA SER A 12 2.00 -11.06 -5.31
C SER A 12 3.27 -10.22 -5.12
N GLU A 13 3.17 -8.92 -5.38
CA GLU A 13 4.32 -8.01 -5.23
C GLU A 13 4.70 -7.81 -3.77
N GLN A 14 3.73 -7.68 -2.84
CA GLN A 14 4.02 -7.63 -1.40
C GLN A 14 4.71 -8.90 -0.90
N ALA A 15 4.34 -10.08 -1.42
CA ALA A 15 4.94 -11.35 -1.03
C ALA A 15 6.44 -11.44 -1.41
N GLN A 16 6.86 -10.74 -2.45
CA GLN A 16 8.24 -10.70 -2.93
C GLN A 16 9.04 -9.49 -2.42
N ASP A 17 8.38 -8.55 -1.75
CA ASP A 17 8.98 -7.30 -1.28
C ASP A 17 9.64 -7.49 0.09
N VAL A 18 10.98 -7.47 0.10
CA VAL A 18 11.80 -7.70 1.30
C VAL A 18 11.48 -6.71 2.43
N ILE A 19 11.20 -5.44 2.10
CA ILE A 19 10.90 -4.41 3.10
C ILE A 19 9.55 -4.72 3.74
N ILE A 20 8.55 -5.07 2.93
CA ILE A 20 7.23 -5.45 3.44
C ILE A 20 7.30 -6.73 4.28
N GLN A 21 8.08 -7.73 3.87
CA GLN A 21 8.28 -8.93 4.67
C GLN A 21 8.91 -8.62 6.03
N GLN A 22 9.89 -7.71 6.09
CA GLN A 22 10.47 -7.25 7.35
C GLN A 22 9.43 -6.56 8.25
N ILE A 23 8.58 -5.68 7.68
CA ILE A 23 7.50 -5.01 8.41
C ILE A 23 6.49 -6.04 8.96
N ILE A 24 6.09 -7.02 8.15
CA ILE A 24 5.19 -8.10 8.57
C ILE A 24 5.77 -8.86 9.78
N GLN A 25 7.07 -9.15 9.78
CA GLN A 25 7.72 -9.81 10.90
C GLN A 25 7.71 -8.93 12.16
N GLN A 26 7.98 -7.63 12.03
CA GLN A 26 7.93 -6.69 13.16
C GLN A 26 6.52 -6.61 13.78
N ILE A 27 5.48 -6.55 12.92
CA ILE A 27 4.08 -6.50 13.35
C ILE A 27 3.70 -7.77 14.13
N ARG A 28 4.08 -8.95 13.63
CA ARG A 28 3.78 -10.23 14.30
C ARG A 28 4.44 -10.36 15.67
N ASN A 29 5.61 -9.75 15.85
CA ASN A 29 6.41 -9.86 17.06
C ASN A 29 6.13 -8.74 18.09
N ASN A 30 5.34 -7.73 17.75
CA ASN A 30 5.15 -6.56 18.62
C ASN A 30 3.71 -6.04 18.56
N ARG A 31 3.05 -6.01 19.72
CA ARG A 31 1.68 -5.52 19.86
C ARG A 31 1.53 -4.01 19.59
N ARG A 32 2.61 -3.23 19.52
CA ARG A 32 2.56 -1.77 19.27
C ARG A 32 2.07 -1.40 17.86
N TYR A 33 1.95 -2.35 16.93
CA TYR A 33 1.52 -2.10 15.56
C TYR A 33 0.00 -2.32 15.35
N GLU A 34 -0.83 -1.91 16.30
CA GLU A 34 -2.29 -2.10 16.28
C GLU A 34 -2.98 -1.40 15.09
N SER A 35 -2.32 -0.40 14.50
CA SER A 35 -2.79 0.28 13.28
C SER A 35 -2.43 -0.46 11.99
N PHE A 36 -1.90 -1.69 12.06
CA PHE A 36 -1.60 -2.51 10.89
C PHE A 36 -2.33 -3.85 10.97
N ILE A 37 -2.86 -4.29 9.83
CA ILE A 37 -3.49 -5.60 9.71
C ILE A 37 -2.99 -6.32 8.47
N ILE A 38 -2.94 -7.65 8.57
CA ILE A 38 -2.68 -8.52 7.42
C ILE A 38 -3.98 -9.25 7.13
N GLN A 39 -4.56 -9.00 5.96
CA GLN A 39 -5.83 -9.61 5.55
C GLN A 39 -5.69 -10.17 4.14
N HIS A 40 -6.09 -11.44 3.94
CA HIS A 40 -5.95 -12.16 2.66
C HIS A 40 -4.52 -12.13 2.06
N GLY A 41 -3.50 -12.06 2.93
CA GLY A 41 -2.09 -11.98 2.53
C GLY A 41 -1.62 -10.59 2.10
N ILE A 42 -2.43 -9.54 2.30
CA ILE A 42 -2.07 -8.15 2.02
C ILE A 42 -1.93 -7.38 3.35
N LEU A 43 -0.85 -6.64 3.47
CA LEU A 43 -0.59 -5.69 4.54
C LEU A 43 -1.35 -4.37 4.28
N TYR A 44 -2.11 -3.95 5.28
CA TYR A 44 -2.83 -2.69 5.30
C TYR A 44 -2.43 -1.85 6.52
N LYS A 45 -2.47 -0.53 6.36
CA LYS A 45 -2.53 0.44 7.46
C LYS A 45 -3.99 0.84 7.70
N LEU A 46 -4.43 0.74 8.95
CA LEU A 46 -5.70 1.26 9.41
C LEU A 46 -5.57 2.76 9.67
N VAL A 47 -6.45 3.53 9.07
CA VAL A 47 -6.59 4.97 9.33
C VAL A 47 -7.96 5.21 9.91
N TYR A 48 -7.99 5.67 11.15
CA TYR A 48 -9.21 6.03 11.85
C TYR A 48 -9.57 7.49 11.51
N ARG A 49 -10.75 7.68 10.95
CA ARG A 49 -11.42 8.98 10.80
C ARG A 49 -12.70 8.95 11.64
N ASP A 50 -13.23 10.13 11.97
CA ASP A 50 -14.27 10.35 12.97
C ASP A 50 -15.39 9.29 13.00
N ASP A 51 -15.85 8.84 11.84
CA ASP A 51 -16.93 7.85 11.68
C ASP A 51 -16.51 6.56 10.95
N ALA A 52 -15.26 6.42 10.51
CA ALA A 52 -14.84 5.35 9.63
C ALA A 52 -13.39 4.88 9.85
N THR A 53 -13.19 3.57 9.72
CA THR A 53 -11.85 2.98 9.60
C THR A 53 -11.56 2.65 8.14
N ILE A 54 -10.57 3.32 7.56
CA ILE A 54 -10.13 3.11 6.18
C ILE A 54 -8.94 2.15 6.17
N LYS A 55 -8.97 1.16 5.26
CA LYS A 55 -7.85 0.25 5.01
C LYS A 55 -7.03 0.76 3.83
N LEU A 56 -5.82 1.25 4.11
CA LEU A 56 -4.88 1.65 3.07
C LEU A 56 -3.93 0.51 2.78
N VAL A 57 -3.86 0.08 1.51
CA VAL A 57 -2.86 -0.90 1.06
C VAL A 57 -1.47 -0.31 1.27
N TYR A 58 -0.58 -1.08 1.90
CA TYR A 58 0.83 -0.71 1.91
C TYR A 58 1.43 -0.94 0.52
N ALA A 59 1.86 0.12 -0.16
CA ALA A 59 2.31 0.01 -1.54
C ALA A 59 3.59 -0.86 -1.66
N PRO A 60 3.61 -1.91 -2.51
CA PRO A 60 4.83 -2.63 -2.85
C PRO A 60 5.82 -1.69 -3.55
N SER A 61 7.11 -1.79 -3.22
CA SER A 61 8.15 -0.92 -3.77
C SER A 61 8.19 -0.94 -5.30
N LYS A 62 7.95 -2.10 -5.93
CA LYS A 62 7.89 -2.24 -7.39
C LYS A 62 6.73 -1.48 -8.04
N LEU A 63 5.63 -1.25 -7.32
CA LEU A 63 4.46 -0.55 -7.85
C LEU A 63 4.52 0.96 -7.62
N ILE A 64 5.42 1.46 -6.77
CA ILE A 64 5.55 2.90 -6.49
C ILE A 64 5.75 3.72 -7.78
N PRO A 65 6.67 3.36 -8.72
CA PRO A 65 6.84 4.13 -9.95
C PRO A 65 5.57 4.15 -10.81
N GLU A 66 4.84 3.04 -10.87
CA GLU A 66 3.58 2.95 -11.62
C GLU A 66 2.48 3.79 -10.98
N ILE A 67 2.38 3.81 -9.65
CA ILE A 67 1.44 4.66 -8.91
C ILE A 67 1.74 6.14 -9.18
N MET A 68 3.02 6.52 -9.17
CA MET A 68 3.44 7.89 -9.46
C MET A 68 3.13 8.28 -10.90
N ALA A 69 3.42 7.41 -11.87
CA ALA A 69 3.08 7.63 -13.27
C ALA A 69 1.56 7.79 -13.47
N ALA A 70 0.76 6.90 -12.87
CA ALA A 70 -0.70 6.97 -12.93
C ALA A 70 -1.24 8.27 -12.31
N TYR A 71 -0.59 8.77 -11.26
CA TYR A 71 -0.92 10.05 -10.66
C TYR A 71 -0.58 11.20 -11.61
N HIS A 72 0.66 11.28 -12.10
CA HIS A 72 1.11 12.34 -13.02
C HIS A 72 0.33 12.40 -14.33
N ASP A 73 -0.06 11.25 -14.89
CA ASP A 73 -0.81 11.16 -16.13
C ASP A 73 -2.30 11.57 -15.96
N HIS A 74 -2.78 11.71 -14.71
CA HIS A 74 -4.17 12.06 -14.48
C HIS A 74 -4.41 13.56 -14.76
N PRO A 75 -5.42 13.94 -15.58
CA PRO A 75 -5.66 15.34 -15.98
C PRO A 75 -6.04 16.27 -14.81
N LEU A 76 -6.43 15.71 -13.66
CA LEU A 76 -6.71 16.43 -12.42
C LEU A 76 -5.58 16.33 -11.39
N SER A 77 -4.45 15.73 -11.75
CA SER A 77 -3.27 15.76 -10.88
C SER A 77 -2.69 17.17 -10.93
N GLY A 78 -2.71 17.86 -9.79
CA GLY A 78 -1.97 19.10 -9.65
C GLY A 78 -0.52 18.80 -9.99
N HIS A 79 0.03 19.46 -10.99
CA HIS A 79 1.45 19.35 -11.30
C HIS A 79 2.21 19.94 -10.10
N PHE A 80 2.65 19.09 -9.17
CA PHE A 80 3.44 19.46 -7.99
C PHE A 80 4.89 19.79 -8.37
N GLY A 81 5.04 20.60 -9.42
CA GLY A 81 6.32 21.02 -9.98
C GLY A 81 6.08 22.16 -10.96
N THR A 82 6.20 23.38 -10.45
CA THR A 82 6.66 24.53 -11.24
C THR A 82 8.08 24.82 -10.80
#